data_AF-T0ZIS6-F1
#
_entry.id   AF-T0ZIS6-F1
#
_cell.length_a   1.000
_cell.length_b   1.000
_cell.length_c   1.000
_cell.angle_alpha   90.00
_cell.angle_beta   90.00
_cell.angle_gamma   90.00
#
_symmetry.space_group_name_H-M   'P 1'
#
loop_
_entity.id
_entity.type
_entity.pdbx_description
1 polymer ?
#
loop_
_entity_poly.entity_id
_entity_poly.type
_entity_poly.pdbx_seq_one_letter_code
_entity_poly.pdbx_strand_id
1 'polypeptide(L)'
;MSGARLYPPRFFVYLVLAGEGAVHRDGREAGLYSGDFTLCDGTRPYDVGCPQGTRMLVVGICAARLHRHVACPELLAAHAMRGAGGVGALLSDLLRGYVARLSPRSGHGGDRA
;
A
#
# COMPACT_ATOMS: atom_id res chain seq x y z
N MET A 1 17.45 22.80 -17.39
CA MET A 1 16.10 22.26 -17.16
C MET A 1 16.15 20.76 -17.48
N SER A 2 16.29 19.90 -16.47
CA SER A 2 16.40 18.45 -16.67
C SER A 2 15.04 17.82 -16.40
N GLY A 3 14.36 17.36 -17.45
CA GLY A 3 13.09 16.65 -17.35
C GLY A 3 13.31 15.33 -16.66
N ALA A 4 12.90 15.22 -15.39
CA ALA A 4 12.80 13.94 -14.72
C ALA A 4 11.83 13.07 -15.53
N ARG A 5 12.38 12.11 -16.26
CA ARG A 5 11.61 11.06 -16.91
C ARG A 5 10.92 10.29 -15.79
N LEU A 6 9.68 10.65 -15.48
CA LEU A 6 8.85 9.96 -14.50
C LEU A 6 8.54 8.60 -15.11
N TYR A 7 9.41 7.62 -14.86
CA TYR A 7 9.07 6.24 -15.13
C TYR A 7 7.85 5.90 -14.26
N PRO A 8 6.77 5.34 -14.85
CA PRO A 8 5.59 4.99 -14.08
C PRO A 8 5.96 4.04 -12.94
N PRO A 9 5.27 4.13 -11.79
CA PRO A 9 5.52 3.25 -10.67
C PRO A 9 5.39 1.80 -11.13
N ARG A 10 6.39 0.98 -10.77
CA ARG A 10 6.43 -0.45 -11.10
C ARG A 10 6.21 -1.32 -9.88
N PHE A 11 6.37 -0.76 -8.69
CA PHE A 11 6.04 -1.42 -7.45
C PHE A 11 4.96 -0.63 -6.72
N PHE A 12 4.16 -1.34 -5.94
CA PHE A 12 3.07 -0.74 -5.19
C PHE A 12 3.03 -1.34 -3.80
N VAL A 13 2.88 -0.49 -2.78
CA VAL A 13 2.52 -0.96 -1.45
C VAL A 13 1.00 -0.89 -1.31
N TYR A 14 0.39 -2.03 -1.01
CA TYR A 14 -1.05 -2.18 -0.77
C TYR A 14 -1.25 -2.34 0.73
N LEU A 15 -1.83 -1.33 1.39
CA LEU A 15 -2.09 -1.30 2.84
C LEU A 15 -3.60 -1.30 3.09
N VAL A 16 -4.09 -2.23 3.91
CA VAL A 16 -5.50 -2.25 4.33
C VAL A 16 -5.67 -1.24 5.46
N LEU A 17 -6.45 -0.18 5.23
CA LEU A 17 -6.79 0.83 6.23
C LEU A 17 -7.97 0.39 7.11
N ALA A 18 -8.93 -0.32 6.52
CA ALA A 18 -10.10 -0.88 7.19
C ALA A 18 -10.62 -2.09 6.41
N GLY A 19 -11.14 -3.10 7.11
CA GLY A 19 -11.61 -4.35 6.53
C GLY A 19 -10.48 -5.36 6.32
N GLU A 20 -10.56 -6.10 5.22
CA GLU A 20 -9.63 -7.17 4.85
C GLU A 20 -9.31 -7.10 3.35
N GLY A 21 -8.22 -7.71 2.93
CA GLY A 21 -7.87 -7.79 1.52
C GLY A 21 -6.98 -9.00 1.25
N ALA A 22 -6.83 -9.33 -0.02
CA ALA A 22 -5.94 -10.39 -0.45
C ALA A 22 -5.21 -9.99 -1.73
N VAL A 23 -3.96 -10.41 -1.88
CA VAL A 23 -3.24 -10.34 -3.15
C VAL A 23 -2.86 -11.73 -3.59
N HIS A 24 -3.25 -12.10 -4.80
CA HIS A 24 -2.94 -13.39 -5.40
C HIS A 24 -1.97 -13.21 -6.56
N ARG A 25 -0.87 -13.97 -6.56
CA ARG A 25 0.15 -13.92 -7.61
C ARG A 25 0.94 -15.22 -7.64
N ASP A 26 1.10 -15.82 -8.82
CA ASP A 26 1.91 -17.03 -9.03
C ASP A 26 1.56 -18.17 -8.02
N GLY A 27 0.27 -18.36 -7.74
CA GLY A 27 -0.21 -19.37 -6.77
C GLY A 27 0.05 -19.02 -5.30
N ARG A 28 0.61 -17.84 -5.00
CA ARG A 28 0.76 -17.30 -3.65
C ARG A 28 -0.41 -16.38 -3.33
N GLU A 29 -0.88 -16.45 -2.09
CA GLU A 29 -1.90 -15.58 -1.55
C GLU A 29 -1.36 -14.86 -0.32
N ALA A 30 -1.53 -13.53 -0.30
CA ALA A 30 -1.26 -12.69 0.86
C ALA A 30 -2.57 -12.16 1.42
N GLY A 31 -3.13 -12.84 2.42
CA GLY A 31 -4.25 -12.34 3.21
C GLY A 31 -3.83 -11.23 4.17
N LEU A 32 -4.55 -10.11 4.12
CA LEU A 32 -4.26 -8.86 4.82
C LEU A 32 -5.47 -8.45 5.66
N TYR A 33 -5.23 -8.10 6.92
CA TYR A 33 -6.20 -7.42 7.77
C TYR A 33 -5.87 -5.94 7.92
N SER A 34 -6.74 -5.19 8.58
CA SER A 34 -6.51 -3.78 8.87
C SER A 34 -5.14 -3.53 9.51
N GLY A 35 -4.33 -2.69 8.87
CA GLY A 35 -2.95 -2.40 9.22
C GLY A 35 -1.91 -3.24 8.47
N ASP A 36 -2.28 -4.41 7.95
CA ASP A 36 -1.37 -5.23 7.15
C ASP A 36 -1.18 -4.67 5.75
N PHE A 37 -0.02 -4.96 5.18
CA PHE A 37 0.31 -4.53 3.83
C PHE A 37 1.13 -5.56 3.08
N THR A 38 1.20 -5.40 1.76
CA THR A 38 2.05 -6.21 0.89
C THR A 38 2.73 -5.33 -0.15
N LEU A 39 3.82 -5.83 -0.72
CA LEU A 39 4.43 -5.26 -1.90
C LEU A 39 3.87 -5.98 -3.14
N CYS A 40 3.53 -5.24 -4.18
CA CYS A 40 3.11 -5.77 -5.48
C CYS A 40 4.12 -5.32 -6.54
N ASP A 41 4.51 -6.25 -7.39
CA ASP A 41 5.28 -5.99 -8.61
C ASP A 41 4.30 -5.83 -9.77
N GLY A 42 4.15 -4.60 -10.25
CA GLY A 42 3.27 -4.21 -11.34
C GLY A 42 3.74 -4.63 -12.72
N THR A 43 4.89 -5.29 -12.84
CA THR A 43 5.36 -5.84 -14.12
C THR A 43 4.82 -7.23 -14.42
N ARG A 44 4.12 -7.85 -13.46
CA ARG A 44 3.52 -9.18 -13.61
C ARG A 44 2.02 -9.13 -13.32
N PRO A 45 1.22 -10.05 -13.89
CA PRO A 45 -0.18 -10.18 -13.53
C PRO A 45 -0.34 -10.52 -12.03
N TYR A 46 -1.31 -9.89 -11.38
CA TYR A 46 -1.74 -10.22 -10.02
C TYR A 46 -3.20 -9.83 -9.84
N ASP A 47 -3.89 -10.54 -8.95
CA ASP A 47 -5.26 -10.23 -8.57
C ASP A 47 -5.31 -9.64 -7.17
N VAL A 48 -6.20 -8.68 -6.97
CA VAL A 48 -6.43 -8.04 -5.66
C VAL A 48 -7.87 -8.27 -5.24
N GLY A 49 -8.04 -9.04 -4.18
CA GLY A 49 -9.31 -9.17 -3.47
C GLY A 49 -9.52 -7.97 -2.56
N CYS A 50 -10.56 -7.19 -2.82
CA CYS A 50 -10.96 -6.05 -2.01
C CYS A 50 -12.47 -6.15 -1.76
N PRO A 51 -12.91 -6.90 -0.74
CA PRO A 51 -14.33 -7.05 -0.41
C PRO A 51 -15.01 -5.70 -0.16
N GLN A 52 -16.33 -5.65 -0.34
CA GLN A 52 -17.10 -4.44 -0.11
C GLN A 52 -16.88 -3.89 1.30
N GLY A 53 -16.70 -2.56 1.41
CA GLY A 53 -16.38 -1.90 2.68
C GLY A 53 -14.89 -1.84 3.02
N THR A 54 -14.04 -2.55 2.28
CA THR A 54 -12.59 -2.46 2.43
C THR A 54 -12.08 -1.10 1.99
N ARG A 55 -11.19 -0.52 2.80
CA ARG A 55 -10.45 0.69 2.46
C ARG A 55 -8.99 0.35 2.32
N MET A 56 -8.42 0.69 1.16
CA MET A 56 -7.05 0.35 0.83
C MET A 56 -6.28 1.61 0.41
N LEU A 57 -5.07 1.76 0.93
CA LEU A 57 -4.09 2.71 0.45
C LEU A 57 -3.15 2.01 -0.53
N VAL A 58 -2.99 2.59 -1.72
CA VAL A 58 -2.03 2.11 -2.72
C VAL A 58 -0.96 3.18 -2.92
N VAL A 59 0.30 2.84 -2.62
CA VAL A 59 1.44 3.75 -2.78
C VAL A 59 2.33 3.25 -3.92
N GLY A 60 2.43 4.03 -5.00
CA GLY A 60 3.32 3.74 -6.12
C GLY A 60 4.78 4.08 -5.81
N ILE A 61 5.68 3.15 -6.11
CA ILE A 61 7.12 3.29 -5.92
C ILE A 61 7.84 3.08 -7.26
N CYS A 62 8.72 4.02 -7.61
CA CYS A 62 9.58 3.88 -8.78
C CYS A 62 10.57 2.73 -8.56
N ALA A 63 10.65 1.77 -9.50
CA ALA A 63 11.57 0.64 -9.41
C ALA A 63 13.01 1.05 -9.13
N ALA A 64 13.53 2.04 -9.87
CA ALA A 64 14.90 2.52 -9.69
C ALA A 64 15.19 3.07 -8.28
N ARG A 65 14.17 3.58 -7.57
CA ARG A 65 14.32 4.01 -6.18
C ARG A 65 14.29 2.82 -5.23
N LEU A 66 13.36 1.88 -5.44
CA LEU A 66 13.24 0.70 -4.58
C LEU A 66 14.50 -0.18 -4.64
N HIS A 67 15.03 -0.43 -5.84
CA HIS A 67 16.25 -1.23 -6.03
C HIS A 67 17.51 -0.65 -5.37
N ARG A 68 17.53 0.66 -5.08
CA ARG A 68 18.66 1.27 -4.34
C ARG A 68 18.70 0.86 -2.87
N HIS A 69 17.57 0.43 -2.32
CA HIS A 69 17.42 0.11 -0.91
C HIS A 69 17.08 -1.37 -0.67
N VAL A 70 16.53 -2.05 -1.66
CA VAL A 70 16.13 -3.45 -1.60
C VAL A 70 16.70 -4.16 -2.82
N ALA A 71 17.58 -5.15 -2.63
CA ALA A 71 18.26 -5.82 -3.73
C ALA A 71 17.30 -6.54 -4.68
N CYS A 72 16.36 -7.32 -4.13
CA CYS A 72 15.40 -8.14 -4.89
C CYS A 72 13.97 -7.91 -4.39
N PRO A 73 13.36 -6.72 -4.66
CA PRO A 73 12.01 -6.40 -4.19
C PRO A 73 10.94 -7.35 -4.73
N GLU A 74 11.17 -7.99 -5.87
CA GLU A 74 10.27 -8.98 -6.45
C GLU A 74 10.09 -10.20 -5.55
N LEU A 75 11.11 -10.56 -4.75
CA LEU A 75 11.02 -11.66 -3.79
C LEU A 75 10.13 -11.33 -2.60
N LEU A 76 9.90 -10.04 -2.34
CA LEU A 76 8.98 -9.58 -1.30
C LEU A 76 7.55 -9.40 -1.85
N ALA A 77 7.35 -9.54 -3.16
CA ALA A 77 6.04 -9.39 -3.75
C ALA A 77 5.09 -10.50 -3.27
N ALA A 78 3.83 -10.14 -3.02
CA ALA A 78 2.81 -11.06 -2.50
C ALA A 78 3.20 -11.73 -1.16
N HIS A 79 4.04 -11.08 -0.35
CA HIS A 79 4.25 -11.44 1.05
C HIS A 79 3.49 -10.48 1.95
N ALA A 80 2.63 -11.04 2.79
CA ALA A 80 1.90 -10.25 3.78
C ALA A 80 2.82 -9.82 4.93
N MET A 81 3.00 -8.51 5.06
CA MET A 81 3.72 -7.86 6.14
C MET A 81 2.73 -7.43 7.22
N ARG A 82 2.95 -7.92 8.45
CA ARG A 82 2.01 -7.73 9.56
C ARG A 82 2.12 -6.34 10.16
N GLY A 83 1.01 -5.62 10.19
CA GLY A 83 0.91 -4.27 10.75
C GLY A 83 0.76 -4.22 12.26
N ALA A 84 0.52 -5.37 12.91
CA ALA A 84 0.31 -5.43 14.35
C ALA A 84 1.60 -5.61 15.18
N GLY A 85 2.77 -5.79 14.55
CA GLY A 85 4.01 -6.07 15.29
C GLY A 85 5.29 -5.68 14.57
N GLY A 86 6.35 -5.49 15.37
CA GLY A 86 7.71 -5.20 14.90
C GLY A 86 7.80 -3.98 13.98
N VAL A 87 8.67 -4.07 12.97
CA VAL A 87 8.88 -2.99 11.99
C VAL A 87 7.65 -2.75 11.10
N GLY A 88 6.80 -3.77 10.91
CA GLY A 88 5.57 -3.64 10.15
C GLY A 88 4.58 -2.67 10.79
N ALA A 89 4.50 -2.66 12.12
CA ALA A 89 3.70 -1.68 12.86
C ALA A 89 4.16 -0.24 12.59
N LEU A 90 5.47 0.01 12.61
CA LEU A 90 6.02 1.35 12.37
C LEU A 90 5.65 1.90 10.99
N LEU A 91 5.83 1.11 9.93
CA LEU A 91 5.49 1.53 8.57
C LEU A 91 3.97 1.71 8.40
N SER A 92 3.20 0.78 8.97
CA SER A 92 1.74 0.84 8.90
C SER A 92 1.19 2.09 9.59
N ASP A 93 1.70 2.42 10.78
CA ASP A 93 1.28 3.62 11.53
C ASP A 93 1.71 4.91 10.81
N LEU A 94 2.93 4.93 10.25
CA LEU A 94 3.40 6.05 9.44
C LEU A 94 2.47 6.34 8.26
N LEU A 95 2.13 5.31 7.48
CA LEU A 95 1.29 5.46 6.29
C LEU A 95 -0.16 5.81 6.66
N ARG A 96 -0.73 5.17 7.68
CA ARG A 96 -2.07 5.49 8.19
C ARG A 96 -2.14 6.94 8.69
N GLY A 97 -1.13 7.38 9.45
CA GLY A 97 -1.02 8.75 9.95
C GLY A 97 -0.84 9.77 8.82
N TYR A 98 -0.07 9.45 7.78
CA TYR A 98 0.10 10.30 6.61
C TYR A 98 -1.23 10.48 5.85
N VAL A 99 -1.96 9.40 5.58
CA VAL A 99 -3.27 9.46 4.89
C VAL A 99 -4.31 10.21 5.70
N ALA A 100 -4.35 10.02 7.02
CA ALA A 100 -5.28 10.74 7.90
C ALA A 100 -5.08 12.27 7.84
N ARG A 101 -3.85 12.74 7.57
CA ARG A 101 -3.53 14.17 7.41
C ARG A 101 -3.85 14.70 6.00
N LEU A 102 -3.78 13.84 4.98
CA LEU A 102 -4.11 14.20 3.60
C LEU A 102 -5.61 14.18 3.33
N SER A 103 -6.37 13.38 4.07
CA SER A 103 -7.82 13.38 3.97
C SER A 103 -8.30 14.78 4.34
N PRO A 104 -9.06 15.47 3.46
CA PRO A 104 -9.60 16.77 3.82
C PRO A 104 -10.34 16.60 5.14
N ARG A 105 -10.05 17.48 6.11
CA ARG A 105 -10.89 17.58 7.31
C ARG A 105 -12.27 17.90 6.76
N SER A 106 -13.16 16.91 6.71
CA SER A 106 -14.55 17.15 6.33
C SER A 106 -15.03 18.26 7.24
N GLY A 107 -15.18 19.45 6.67
CA GLY A 107 -15.60 20.62 7.40
C GLY A 107 -16.96 20.28 8.00
N HIS A 108 -17.02 20.30 9.32
CA HIS A 108 -18.28 20.34 10.02
C HIS A 108 -18.90 21.72 9.73
N GLY A 109 -19.55 21.86 8.56
CA GLY A 109 -20.68 22.77 8.41
C GLY A 109 -21.83 22.04 9.08
N GLY A 110 -22.19 22.39 10.31
CA GLY A 110 -22.67 23.71 10.64
C GLY A 110 -24.17 23.57 10.73
N ASP A 111 -24.61 22.97 11.84
CA ASP A 111 -25.94 23.20 12.38
C ASP A 111 -26.17 24.71 12.42
N ARG A 112 -27.19 25.18 11.69
CA ARG A 112 -27.85 26.46 11.93
C ARG A 112 -29.15 26.56 11.13
N ALA A 113 -30.21 26.72 11.92
CA ALA A 113 -31.57 27.20 11.66
C ALA A 113 -32.58 26.16 11.15
#